data_AF-A0A914U409-F1
#
_entry.id   AF-A0A914U409-F1
#
_cell.length_a   1.000
_cell.length_b   1.000
_cell.length_c   1.000
_cell.angle_alpha   90.00
_cell.angle_beta   90.00
_cell.angle_gamma   90.00
#
_symmetry.space_group_name_H-M   'P 1'
#
loop_
_entity.id
_entity.type
_entity.pdbx_description
1 polymer ?
#
loop_
_entity_poly.entity_id
_entity_poly.type
_entity_poly.pdbx_seq_one_letter_code
_entity_poly.pdbx_strand_id
1 'polypeptide(L)'
;ELSENVNIVFHCAATVKFDDILRASVQMNLIGTRRLLALCHKMKNLISLVHASTAYANCNLSKTQEKVYTPNVQPQQIIQAIEWMPDDMINTVTPQLLGKRPNTYTFTKALAETQLLEDAKDLPVIIIRPSIIGAMWREPLPGWTDNLNGPTGIFTA
;
A
#
# COMPACT_ATOMS: atom_id res chain seq x y z
N GLU A 1 21.16 2.36 -15.32
CA GLU A 1 20.67 1.10 -15.92
C GLU A 1 19.15 1.01 -15.92
N LEU A 2 18.47 0.94 -14.76
CA LEU A 2 17.00 0.82 -14.71
C LEU A 2 16.25 1.93 -15.47
N SER A 3 16.67 3.19 -15.31
CA SER A 3 16.04 4.35 -15.98
C SER A 3 16.12 4.32 -17.51
N GLU A 4 17.04 3.55 -18.08
CA GLU A 4 17.24 3.46 -19.53
C GLU A 4 16.44 2.27 -20.12
N ASN A 5 16.38 1.16 -19.38
CA ASN A 5 16.02 -0.15 -19.93
C ASN A 5 14.68 -0.72 -19.41
N VAL A 6 14.03 -0.07 -18.44
CA VAL A 6 12.74 -0.55 -17.89
C VAL A 6 11.57 0.15 -18.57
N ASN A 7 10.62 -0.65 -19.07
CA ASN A 7 9.40 -0.17 -19.70
C ASN A 7 8.15 -0.39 -18.84
N ILE A 8 8.13 -1.40 -17.97
CA ILE A 8 6.98 -1.74 -17.15
C ILE A 8 7.44 -1.95 -15.72
N VAL A 9 6.76 -1.31 -14.78
CA VAL A 9 7.04 -1.42 -13.35
C VAL A 9 5.84 -2.02 -12.64
N PHE A 10 6.05 -3.13 -11.94
CA PHE A 10 5.07 -3.69 -11.00
C PHE A 10 5.49 -3.34 -9.58
N HIS A 11 4.80 -2.38 -8.97
CA HIS A 11 5.01 -1.99 -7.58
C HIS A 11 4.15 -2.83 -6.65
N CYS A 12 4.68 -4.00 -6.27
CA CYS A 12 4.04 -4.92 -5.34
C CYS A 12 4.61 -4.86 -3.92
N ALA A 13 5.70 -4.12 -3.72
CA ALA A 13 6.37 -4.04 -2.42
C ALA A 13 5.50 -3.28 -1.40
N ALA A 14 5.08 -3.97 -0.36
CA ALA A 14 4.29 -3.41 0.73
C ALA A 14 4.47 -4.24 2.00
N THR A 15 4.26 -3.63 3.17
CA THR A 15 3.94 -4.43 4.35
C THR A 15 2.45 -4.75 4.34
N VAL A 16 2.13 -6.02 4.59
CA VAL A 16 0.77 -6.56 4.63
C VAL A 16 0.38 -7.04 6.03
N LYS A 17 1.23 -6.79 7.03
CA LYS A 17 0.98 -7.15 8.42
C LYS A 17 -0.11 -6.26 8.99
N PHE A 18 -1.09 -6.86 9.67
CA PHE A 18 -2.26 -6.14 10.20
C PHE A 18 -2.01 -5.52 11.57
N ASP A 19 -0.93 -5.91 12.24
CA ASP A 19 -0.49 -5.50 13.57
C ASP A 19 0.78 -4.63 13.55
N ASP A 20 1.22 -4.19 12.37
CA ASP A 20 2.40 -3.33 12.23
C ASP A 20 2.20 -1.95 12.88
N ILE A 21 3.26 -1.47 13.53
CA ILE A 21 3.39 -0.10 14.01
C ILE A 21 3.23 0.85 12.81
N LEU A 22 2.40 1.90 12.98
CA LEU A 22 2.05 2.83 11.91
C LEU A 22 3.27 3.40 11.18
N ARG A 23 4.36 3.70 11.90
CA ARG A 23 5.63 4.17 11.32
C ARG A 23 6.15 3.19 10.26
N ALA A 24 6.22 1.90 10.58
CA ALA A 24 6.74 0.89 9.65
C ALA A 24 5.85 0.81 8.40
N SER A 25 4.53 0.82 8.58
CA SER A 25 3.57 0.83 7.46
C SER A 25 3.72 2.06 6.57
N VAL A 26 3.93 3.25 7.15
CA VAL A 26 4.12 4.49 6.39
C VAL A 26 5.47 4.49 5.65
N GLN A 27 6.55 4.03 6.30
CA GLN A 27 7.86 3.92 5.65
C GLN A 27 7.80 3.01 4.41
N MET A 28 7.17 1.84 4.54
CA MET A 28 7.09 0.89 3.43
C MET A 28 6.10 1.32 2.36
N ASN A 29 4.85 1.64 2.74
CA ASN A 29 3.76 1.79 1.79
C ASN A 29 3.65 3.21 1.19
N LEU A 30 4.08 4.25 1.92
CA LEU A 30 4.02 5.64 1.44
C LEU A 30 5.40 6.11 0.96
N ILE A 31 6.40 6.12 1.84
CA ILE A 31 7.74 6.64 1.51
C ILE A 31 8.41 5.76 0.44
N GLY A 32 8.26 4.44 0.51
CA GLY A 32 8.70 3.51 -0.53
C GLY A 32 8.07 3.82 -1.89
N THR A 33 6.75 4.03 -1.92
CA THR A 33 6.01 4.42 -3.14
C THR A 33 6.50 5.74 -3.71
N ARG A 34 6.71 6.76 -2.88
CA ARG A 34 7.27 8.06 -3.30
C ARG A 34 8.64 7.93 -3.95
N ARG A 35 9.53 7.13 -3.34
CA ARG A 35 10.88 6.87 -3.88
C ARG A 35 10.80 6.14 -5.22
N LEU A 36 9.90 5.17 -5.36
CA LEU A 36 9.69 4.47 -6.62
C LEU A 36 9.17 5.41 -7.72
N LEU A 37 8.20 6.28 -7.41
CA LEU A 37 7.70 7.27 -8.35
C LEU A 37 8.81 8.23 -8.82
N ALA A 38 9.66 8.68 -7.90
CA ALA A 38 10.83 9.49 -8.26
C ALA A 38 11.81 8.77 -9.19
N LEU A 39 11.90 7.44 -9.13
CA LEU A 39 12.66 6.63 -10.08
C LEU A 39 11.93 6.50 -11.43
N CYS A 40 10.61 6.26 -11.40
CA CYS A 40 9.77 6.14 -12.59
C CYS A 40 9.77 7.42 -13.43
N HIS A 41 9.78 8.60 -12.81
CA HIS A 41 9.95 9.89 -13.48
C HIS A 41 11.26 10.05 -14.24
N LYS A 42 12.28 9.23 -13.92
CA LYS A 42 13.56 9.21 -14.64
C LYS A 42 13.60 8.15 -15.74
N MET A 43 12.58 7.29 -15.86
CA MET A 43 12.55 6.21 -16.85
C MET A 43 12.14 6.76 -18.22
N LYS A 44 13.04 6.65 -19.21
CA LYS A 44 12.85 7.26 -20.53
C LYS A 44 11.77 6.59 -21.37
N ASN A 45 11.56 5.29 -21.15
CA ASN A 45 10.71 4.45 -21.98
C ASN A 45 9.58 3.78 -21.17
N LEU A 46 9.14 4.42 -20.07
CA LEU A 46 8.10 3.88 -19.22
C LEU A 46 6.75 3.85 -19.94
N ILE A 47 6.23 2.64 -20.13
CA ILE A 47 4.93 2.36 -20.75
C ILE A 47 3.85 2.22 -19.68
N SER A 48 4.15 1.61 -18.53
CA SER A 48 3.17 1.40 -17.46
C SER A 48 3.80 1.26 -16.08
N LEU A 49 3.16 1.88 -15.09
CA LEU A 49 3.40 1.65 -13.67
C LEU A 49 2.14 1.01 -13.05
N VAL A 50 2.23 -0.27 -12.70
CA VAL A 50 1.16 -1.01 -12.03
C VAL A 50 1.41 -0.99 -10.53
N HIS A 51 0.56 -0.31 -9.78
CA HIS A 51 0.59 -0.28 -8.31
C HIS A 51 -0.37 -1.29 -7.72
N ALA A 52 0.15 -2.21 -6.90
CA ALA A 52 -0.67 -3.15 -6.15
C ALA A 52 -1.22 -2.52 -4.86
N SER A 53 -2.49 -2.14 -4.88
CA SER A 53 -3.26 -1.76 -3.69
C SER A 53 -4.04 -2.97 -3.16
N THR A 54 -5.25 -2.79 -2.64
CA THR A 54 -6.11 -3.86 -2.12
C THR A 54 -7.58 -3.45 -2.17
N ALA A 55 -8.48 -4.42 -2.37
CA ALA A 55 -9.93 -4.21 -2.29
C ALA A 55 -10.37 -3.65 -0.92
N TYR A 56 -9.55 -3.85 0.11
CA TYR A 56 -9.82 -3.37 1.48
C TYR A 56 -9.31 -1.95 1.75
N ALA A 57 -8.68 -1.28 0.78
CA ALA A 57 -8.15 0.07 0.95
C ALA A 57 -9.24 1.08 1.33
N ASN A 58 -10.51 0.80 1.03
CA ASN A 58 -11.64 1.65 1.42
C ASN A 58 -12.75 0.86 2.12
N CYS A 59 -12.37 -0.17 2.91
CA CYS A 59 -13.31 -1.03 3.64
C CYS A 59 -14.14 -0.30 4.72
N ASN A 60 -13.79 0.94 5.06
CA ASN A 60 -14.59 1.81 5.91
C ASN A 60 -15.85 2.37 5.20
N LEU A 61 -15.97 2.18 3.89
CA LEU A 61 -17.13 2.57 3.09
C LEU A 61 -18.04 1.35 2.83
N SER A 62 -19.35 1.57 2.83
CA SER A 62 -20.32 0.50 2.54
C SER A 62 -20.35 0.08 1.07
N LYS A 63 -19.94 0.97 0.16
CA LYS A 63 -19.83 0.72 -1.28
C LYS A 63 -18.59 1.41 -1.82
N THR A 64 -17.81 0.68 -2.60
CA THR A 64 -16.62 1.18 -3.29
C THR A 64 -16.85 1.29 -4.79
N GLN A 65 -16.14 2.20 -5.44
CA GLN A 65 -16.18 2.50 -6.87
C GLN A 65 -14.74 2.53 -7.40
N GLU A 66 -14.58 2.46 -8.73
CA GLU A 66 -13.29 2.60 -9.41
C GLU A 66 -12.80 4.05 -9.43
N LYS A 67 -12.52 4.59 -8.25
CA LYS A 67 -11.90 5.90 -8.06
C LYS A 67 -10.97 5.87 -6.87
N VAL A 68 -10.05 6.82 -6.80
CA VAL A 68 -9.30 7.09 -5.57
C VAL A 68 -10.14 8.00 -4.70
N TYR A 69 -10.21 7.69 -3.42
CA TYR A 69 -11.01 8.43 -2.45
C TYR A 69 -10.17 9.51 -1.79
N THR A 70 -10.78 10.67 -1.53
CA THR A 70 -10.14 11.73 -0.76
C THR A 70 -9.91 11.24 0.67
N PRO A 71 -8.67 11.27 1.18
CA PRO A 71 -8.40 10.84 2.54
C PRO A 71 -8.78 11.93 3.55
N ASN A 72 -9.03 11.52 4.79
CA ASN A 72 -9.29 12.46 5.90
C ASN A 72 -8.02 13.21 6.34
N VAL A 73 -6.84 12.64 6.08
CA VAL A 73 -5.53 13.22 6.39
C VAL A 73 -4.66 13.06 5.16
N GLN A 74 -3.94 14.12 4.79
CA GLN A 74 -3.10 14.05 3.60
C GLN A 74 -1.86 13.16 3.84
N PRO A 75 -1.40 12.38 2.83
CA PRO A 75 -0.25 11.50 2.98
C PRO A 75 1.00 12.21 3.51
N GLN A 76 1.27 13.44 3.04
CA GLN A 76 2.45 14.23 3.43
C GLN A 76 2.36 14.67 4.89
N GLN A 77 1.17 14.96 5.41
CA GLN A 77 1.00 15.31 6.83
C GLN A 77 1.34 14.11 7.73
N ILE A 78 0.90 12.91 7.35
CA ILE A 78 1.26 11.68 8.08
C ILE A 78 2.75 11.41 8.00
N ILE A 79 3.36 11.53 6.82
CA ILE A 79 4.80 11.34 6.62
C ILE A 79 5.59 12.29 7.53
N GLN A 80 5.24 13.57 7.55
CA GLN A 80 5.92 14.57 8.40
C GLN A 80 5.70 14.28 9.89
N ALA A 81 4.47 13.93 10.28
CA ALA A 81 4.16 13.64 11.69
C ALA A 81 4.98 12.46 12.21
N ILE A 82 5.07 11.37 11.45
CA ILE A 82 5.84 10.21 11.91
C ILE A 82 7.34 10.51 11.98
N GLU A 83 7.92 11.41 11.17
CA GLU A 83 9.36 11.65 11.14
C GLU A 83 9.93 12.11 12.49
N TRP A 84 9.20 12.93 13.26
CA TRP A 84 9.66 13.47 14.53
C TRP A 84 8.94 12.89 15.76
N MET A 85 7.74 12.35 15.59
CA MET A 85 6.93 11.86 16.70
C MET A 85 7.52 10.55 17.27
N PRO A 86 7.76 10.42 18.58
CA PRO A 86 8.11 9.17 19.24
C PRO A 86 7.06 8.05 19.06
N ASP A 87 7.50 6.78 19.12
CA ASP A 87 6.65 5.62 18.83
C ASP A 87 5.50 5.42 19.82
N ASP A 88 5.69 5.75 21.10
CA ASP A 88 4.66 5.73 22.13
C ASP A 88 3.53 6.73 21.84
N MET A 89 3.88 7.93 21.37
CA MET A 89 2.91 8.92 20.91
C MET A 89 2.19 8.46 19.64
N ILE A 90 2.93 7.90 18.67
CA ILE A 90 2.33 7.33 17.45
C ILE A 90 1.31 6.25 17.81
N ASN A 91 1.66 5.32 18.70
CA ASN A 91 0.77 4.25 19.13
C ASN A 91 -0.47 4.80 19.83
N THR A 92 -0.34 5.88 20.60
CA THR A 92 -1.46 6.54 21.27
C THR A 92 -2.44 7.18 20.29
N VAL A 93 -1.95 7.83 19.23
CA VAL A 93 -2.82 8.52 18.25
C VAL A 93 -3.31 7.60 17.12
N THR A 94 -2.64 6.47 16.87
CA THR A 94 -2.96 5.55 15.76
C THR A 94 -4.44 5.14 15.72
N PRO A 95 -5.10 4.73 16.82
CA PRO A 95 -6.52 4.36 16.78
C PRO A 95 -7.42 5.49 16.27
N GLN A 96 -7.11 6.74 16.61
CA GLN A 96 -7.87 7.91 16.16
C GLN A 96 -7.66 8.18 14.67
N LEU A 97 -6.44 7.98 14.18
CA LEU A 97 -6.10 8.11 12.75
C LEU A 97 -6.76 7.03 11.89
N LEU A 98 -6.83 5.79 12.38
CA LEU A 98 -7.49 4.69 11.67
C LEU A 98 -9.00 4.93 11.54
N GLY A 99 -9.62 5.55 12.54
CA GLY A 99 -11.06 5.81 12.56
C GLY A 99 -11.86 4.52 12.43
N LYS A 100 -12.61 4.36 11.33
CA LYS A 100 -13.43 3.15 11.06
C LYS A 100 -12.66 2.03 10.37
N ARG A 101 -11.35 2.16 10.18
CA ARG A 101 -10.53 1.17 9.50
C ARG A 101 -10.03 0.12 10.48
N PRO A 102 -9.97 -1.16 10.09
CA PRO A 102 -9.62 -2.25 11.00
C PRO A 102 -8.14 -2.30 11.38
N ASN A 103 -7.23 -1.72 10.58
CA ASN A 103 -5.79 -1.82 10.78
C ASN A 103 -4.98 -0.77 9.99
N THR A 104 -3.69 -0.66 10.32
CA THR A 104 -2.69 0.23 9.69
C THR A 104 -2.46 -0.10 8.21
N TYR A 105 -2.57 -1.37 7.82
CA TYR A 105 -2.46 -1.80 6.43
C TYR A 105 -3.51 -1.14 5.52
N THR A 106 -4.79 -1.28 5.86
CA THR A 106 -5.89 -0.70 5.06
C THR A 106 -5.83 0.82 5.01
N PHE A 107 -5.38 1.46 6.10
CA PHE A 107 -5.16 2.90 6.16
C PHE A 107 -4.02 3.35 5.23
N THR A 108 -2.85 2.73 5.34
CA THR A 108 -1.68 3.15 4.55
C THR A 108 -1.81 2.80 3.07
N LYS A 109 -2.52 1.72 2.70
CA LYS A 109 -2.86 1.46 1.29
C LYS A 109 -3.78 2.53 0.70
N ALA A 110 -4.77 3.00 1.46
CA ALA A 110 -5.63 4.10 1.02
C ALA A 110 -4.83 5.38 0.77
N LEU A 111 -3.95 5.74 1.71
CA LEU A 111 -3.08 6.92 1.56
C LEU A 111 -2.08 6.77 0.43
N ALA A 112 -1.56 5.57 0.19
CA ALA A 112 -0.68 5.30 -0.93
C ALA A 112 -1.37 5.55 -2.28
N GLU A 113 -2.67 5.21 -2.43
CA GLU A 113 -3.42 5.54 -3.65
C GLU A 113 -3.56 7.05 -3.86
N THR A 114 -3.83 7.82 -2.79
CA THR A 114 -3.89 9.29 -2.88
C THR A 114 -2.52 9.86 -3.26
N GLN A 115 -1.47 9.45 -2.56
CA GLN A 115 -0.11 9.89 -2.83
C GLN A 115 0.32 9.56 -4.25
N LEU A 116 -0.05 8.38 -4.75
CA LEU A 116 0.24 7.95 -6.10
C LEU A 116 -0.36 8.92 -7.12
N LEU A 117 -1.61 9.35 -6.96
CA LEU A 117 -2.22 10.32 -7.88
C LEU A 117 -1.52 11.69 -7.85
N GLU A 118 -1.13 12.16 -6.67
CA GLU A 118 -0.47 13.46 -6.51
C GLU A 118 0.96 13.46 -7.09
N ASP A 119 1.73 12.41 -6.80
CA ASP A 119 3.14 12.32 -7.15
C ASP A 119 3.37 11.79 -8.58
N ALA A 120 2.45 10.99 -9.13
CA ALA A 120 2.60 10.39 -10.46
C ALA A 120 2.46 11.41 -11.60
N LYS A 121 1.59 12.43 -11.46
CA LYS A 121 1.33 13.43 -12.51
C LYS A 121 1.05 12.77 -13.87
N ASP A 122 2.00 12.82 -14.78
CA ASP A 122 1.89 12.34 -16.17
C ASP A 122 2.33 10.88 -16.35
N LEU A 123 2.71 10.17 -15.29
CA LEU A 123 3.11 8.76 -15.39
C LEU A 123 1.89 7.86 -15.75
N PRO A 124 2.09 6.82 -16.59
CA PRO A 124 1.02 5.90 -17.00
C PRO A 124 0.70 4.89 -15.89
N VAL A 125 -0.08 5.32 -14.89
CA VAL A 125 -0.36 4.54 -13.68
C VAL A 125 -1.64 3.70 -13.79
N ILE A 126 -1.54 2.45 -13.31
CA ILE A 126 -2.67 1.55 -13.10
C ILE A 126 -2.69 1.15 -11.61
N ILE A 127 -3.84 1.29 -10.95
CA ILE A 127 -4.03 0.79 -9.58
C ILE A 127 -4.84 -0.50 -9.66
N ILE A 128 -4.23 -1.61 -9.23
CA ILE A 128 -4.95 -2.89 -9.07
C ILE A 128 -5.31 -3.10 -7.60
N ARG A 129 -6.52 -3.60 -7.35
CA ARG A 129 -7.05 -3.82 -5.99
C ARG A 129 -7.43 -5.29 -5.77
N PRO A 130 -6.45 -6.19 -5.64
CA PRO A 130 -6.73 -7.59 -5.34
C PRO A 130 -7.48 -7.73 -4.01
N SER A 131 -8.30 -8.77 -3.92
CA SER A 131 -8.95 -9.18 -2.67
C SER A 131 -8.01 -10.06 -1.84
N ILE A 132 -8.55 -11.05 -1.13
CA ILE A 132 -7.76 -12.00 -0.35
C ILE A 132 -7.07 -12.97 -1.30
N ILE A 133 -5.75 -13.06 -1.18
CA ILE A 133 -4.94 -14.07 -1.85
C ILE A 133 -4.70 -15.18 -0.83
N GLY A 134 -5.15 -16.39 -1.15
CA GLY A 134 -4.96 -17.58 -0.33
C GLY A 134 -3.74 -18.40 -0.78
N ALA A 135 -3.69 -19.63 -0.27
CA ALA A 135 -2.65 -20.57 -0.64
C ALA A 135 -2.61 -20.86 -2.14
N MET A 136 -1.42 -21.23 -2.61
CA MET A 136 -1.17 -21.62 -3.98
C MET A 136 -2.09 -22.76 -4.41
N TRP A 137 -2.84 -22.58 -5.49
CA TRP A 137 -3.80 -23.59 -5.95
C TRP A 137 -3.14 -24.87 -6.52
N ARG A 138 -2.06 -24.72 -7.30
CA ARG A 138 -1.51 -25.85 -8.07
C ARG A 138 0.01 -25.92 -8.19
N GLU A 139 0.69 -24.89 -8.70
CA GLU A 139 2.13 -24.99 -8.97
C GLU A 139 2.90 -23.78 -8.42
N PRO A 140 4.16 -23.98 -7.96
CA PRO A 140 4.88 -25.26 -7.85
C PRO A 140 4.50 -26.12 -6.62
N LEU A 141 3.80 -25.58 -5.63
CA LEU A 141 3.53 -26.23 -4.34
C LEU A 141 2.07 -25.97 -3.91
N PRO A 142 1.10 -26.85 -4.25
CA PRO A 142 -0.29 -26.69 -3.83
C PRO A 142 -0.40 -26.55 -2.31
N GLY A 143 -1.21 -25.60 -1.84
CA GLY A 143 -1.40 -25.33 -0.42
C GLY A 143 -0.28 -24.49 0.23
N TRP A 144 0.81 -24.18 -0.49
CA TRP A 144 1.86 -23.33 0.06
C TRP A 144 1.40 -21.89 0.28
N THR A 145 1.90 -21.30 1.37
CA THR A 145 1.72 -19.89 1.73
C THR A 145 3.02 -19.35 2.33
N ASP A 146 3.32 -18.09 2.07
CA ASP A 146 4.51 -17.40 2.60
C ASP A 146 4.26 -16.72 3.96
N ASN A 147 3.00 -16.58 4.35
CA ASN A 147 2.61 -15.87 5.57
C ASN A 147 1.32 -16.45 6.18
N LEU A 148 1.05 -16.09 7.44
CA LEU A 148 -0.16 -16.46 8.19
C LEU A 148 -1.18 -15.31 8.29
N ASN A 149 -1.09 -14.30 7.42
CA ASN A 149 -1.97 -13.14 7.49
C ASN A 149 -3.38 -13.50 7.00
N GLY A 150 -4.41 -12.99 7.69
CA GLY A 150 -5.80 -13.14 7.27
C GLY A 150 -6.30 -14.60 7.28
N PRO A 151 -7.11 -15.03 6.30
CA PRO A 151 -7.69 -16.37 6.30
C PRO A 151 -6.68 -17.51 6.27
N THR A 152 -5.48 -17.27 5.75
CA THR A 152 -4.43 -18.28 5.75
C THR A 152 -4.11 -18.76 7.16
N GLY A 153 -4.00 -17.86 8.13
CA GLY A 153 -3.77 -18.22 9.53
C GLY A 153 -4.91 -19.06 10.14
N ILE A 154 -6.15 -18.87 9.67
CA ILE A 154 -7.32 -19.65 10.09
C ILE A 154 -7.26 -21.07 9.50
N PHE A 155 -6.89 -21.21 8.22
CA PHE A 155 -6.83 -22.52 7.56
C PHE A 155 -5.68 -23.40 8.05
N THR A 156 -4.64 -22.80 8.63
CA THR A 156 -3.48 -23.53 9.17
C THR A 156 -3.58 -23.87 10.66
N ALA A 157 -4.55 -23.30 11.38
CA ALA A 157 -4.72 -23.45 12.84
C ALA A 157 -5.60 -24.65 13.23
#